data_AF-A0A0Q8WVV7-F1
#
_entry.id   AF-A0A0Q8WVV7-F1
#
_cell.length_a   1.000
_cell.length_b   1.000
_cell.length_c   1.000
_cell.angle_alpha   90.00
_cell.angle_beta   90.00
_cell.angle_gamma   90.00
#
_symmetry.space_group_name_H-M   'P 1'
#
loop_
_entity.id
_entity.type
_entity.pdbx_description
1 polymer ?
#
loop_
_entity_poly.entity_id
_entity_poly.type
_entity_poly.pdbx_seq_one_letter_code
_entity_poly.pdbx_strand_id
1 'polypeptide(L)'
;MFGDTSQVDPARFREVLGQYPTGVVVVTAVDAAGEPIGMTVGSFTSVSLDPPLVAFLPSQSSSSWRALRESGDAFCINVLGSGQEDLCRAVAMRKTDKFAGFDLRESPAGNPVIDGAVVWIDCVTEQVYPGGDHDIVLGRVLDLDHGSPDQPLLFFRGGYGSFTPLSLASGDTELLSHLGEIDLGRPHMESLANGFDTEVTAIVLVNDEMVLAASAGRTDIAVAPTRVGQRLPFMPPIGSCFAAWGDSALREAWVRSVADSLDSEQVDVLRRVPDLVRERGYAVALGHQAGAHLELVATRINAGDPDVSTTSMRDAFFKALDHYNQLGDLDDVELRSLSAPVFDANGRVAYMLTMWGRGDRVTSDELRGRADALCATAAAASRAILDR
;
A
#
# COMPACT_ATOMS: atom_id res chain seq x y z
N MET A 1 -35.65 -24.54 21.33
CA MET A 1 -35.03 -24.52 22.66
C MET A 1 -33.53 -24.45 22.41
N PHE A 2 -32.96 -23.25 22.33
CA PHE A 2 -31.52 -23.09 22.19
C PHE A 2 -30.91 -23.45 23.55
N GLY A 3 -29.99 -24.42 23.55
CA GLY A 3 -29.33 -24.89 24.77
C GLY A 3 -28.56 -23.76 25.45
N ASP A 4 -28.34 -23.92 26.75
CA ASP A 4 -27.52 -23.03 27.58
C ASP A 4 -26.23 -22.61 26.84
N THR A 5 -25.94 -21.30 26.83
CA THR A 5 -24.82 -20.66 26.11
C THR A 5 -23.43 -21.08 26.60
N SER A 6 -23.35 -22.05 27.51
CA SER A 6 -22.13 -22.69 27.99
C SER A 6 -21.42 -23.58 26.94
N GLN A 7 -21.93 -23.70 25.70
CA GLN A 7 -21.34 -24.55 24.66
C GLN A 7 -20.21 -23.90 23.84
N VAL A 8 -20.09 -22.57 23.79
CA VAL A 8 -19.04 -21.90 23.01
C VAL A 8 -17.89 -21.52 23.93
N ASP A 9 -16.74 -22.16 23.74
CA ASP A 9 -15.51 -21.82 24.45
C ASP A 9 -15.13 -20.33 24.18
N PRO A 10 -15.00 -19.48 25.23
CA PRO A 10 -14.63 -18.08 25.08
C PRO A 10 -13.30 -17.86 24.36
N ALA A 11 -12.33 -18.77 24.50
CA ALA A 11 -11.06 -18.66 23.78
C ALA A 11 -11.28 -18.87 22.27
N ARG A 12 -12.02 -19.93 21.90
CA ARG A 12 -12.42 -20.18 20.51
C ARG A 12 -13.26 -19.04 19.91
N PHE A 13 -14.18 -18.46 20.68
CA PHE A 13 -14.99 -17.33 20.24
C PHE A 13 -14.12 -16.12 19.86
N ARG A 14 -13.15 -15.75 20.72
CA ARG A 14 -12.21 -14.66 20.44
C ARG A 14 -11.29 -14.97 19.26
N GLU A 15 -10.81 -16.20 19.15
CA GLU A 15 -9.96 -16.63 18.04
C GLU A 15 -10.68 -16.50 16.68
N VAL A 16 -11.93 -16.98 16.61
CA VAL A 16 -12.74 -16.92 15.38
C VAL A 16 -13.16 -15.50 15.05
N LEU A 17 -13.63 -14.72 16.02
CA LEU A 17 -14.00 -13.32 15.77
C LEU A 17 -12.80 -12.43 15.46
N GLY A 18 -11.59 -12.80 15.91
CA GLY A 18 -10.35 -12.12 15.52
C GLY A 18 -10.04 -12.18 14.03
N GLN A 19 -10.75 -13.00 13.25
CA GLN A 19 -10.67 -13.04 11.78
C GLN A 19 -11.48 -11.91 11.11
N TYR A 20 -12.33 -11.20 11.84
CA TYR A 20 -13.04 -10.03 11.34
C TYR A 20 -12.25 -8.77 11.71
N PRO A 21 -11.52 -8.15 10.75
CA PRO A 21 -10.72 -6.97 11.05
C PRO A 21 -11.62 -5.81 11.43
N THR A 22 -11.11 -4.95 12.31
CA THR A 22 -11.82 -3.73 12.75
C THR A 22 -10.93 -2.52 12.58
N GLY A 23 -11.53 -1.37 12.32
CA GLY A 23 -10.85 -0.10 12.54
C GLY A 23 -10.63 0.13 14.03
N VAL A 24 -9.64 0.93 14.38
CA VAL A 24 -9.38 1.33 15.78
C VAL A 24 -9.87 2.74 15.99
N VAL A 25 -10.73 2.95 17.00
CA VAL A 25 -11.17 4.29 17.38
C VAL A 25 -10.91 4.56 18.86
N VAL A 26 -10.73 5.84 19.19
CA VAL A 26 -10.70 6.32 20.58
C VAL A 26 -11.93 7.18 20.82
N VAL A 27 -12.75 6.77 21.79
CA VAL A 27 -13.86 7.56 22.30
C VAL A 27 -13.30 8.53 23.34
N THR A 28 -13.54 9.83 23.18
CA THR A 28 -13.06 10.89 24.06
C THR A 28 -14.19 11.74 24.61
N ALA A 29 -13.99 12.29 25.81
CA ALA A 29 -14.80 13.34 26.41
C ALA A 29 -13.93 14.16 27.37
N VAL A 30 -14.50 15.20 27.98
CA VAL A 30 -13.88 15.94 29.09
C VAL A 30 -14.56 15.57 30.40
N ASP A 31 -13.78 15.31 31.45
CA ASP A 31 -14.35 15.04 32.77
C ASP A 31 -14.80 16.33 33.49
N ALA A 32 -15.32 16.19 34.71
CA ALA A 32 -15.81 17.32 35.51
C ALA A 32 -14.72 18.35 35.89
N ALA A 33 -13.44 17.99 35.80
CA ALA A 33 -12.31 18.89 36.00
C ALA A 33 -11.84 19.56 34.70
N GLY A 34 -12.41 19.18 33.56
CA GLY A 34 -12.00 19.62 32.23
C GLY A 34 -10.84 18.82 31.65
N GLU A 35 -10.49 17.67 32.23
CA GLU A 35 -9.37 16.84 31.77
C GLU A 35 -9.85 15.84 30.70
N PRO A 36 -9.03 15.58 29.66
CA PRO A 36 -9.39 14.65 28.59
C PRO A 36 -9.42 13.21 29.12
N ILE A 37 -10.54 12.52 28.90
CA ILE A 37 -10.71 11.11 29.20
C ILE A 37 -11.04 10.34 27.92
N GLY A 38 -10.66 9.07 27.88
CA GLY A 38 -10.99 8.24 26.73
C GLY A 38 -10.70 6.76 26.84
N MET A 39 -11.17 6.07 25.80
CA MET A 39 -11.18 4.61 25.69
C MET A 39 -11.02 4.17 24.24
N THR A 40 -10.06 3.28 24.01
CA THR A 40 -9.92 2.58 22.73
C THR A 40 -11.02 1.53 22.57
N VAL A 41 -11.69 1.52 21.42
CA VAL A 41 -12.67 0.49 21.04
C VAL A 41 -12.45 0.05 19.59
N GLY A 42 -12.58 -1.26 19.33
CA GLY A 42 -12.62 -1.83 17.98
C GLY A 42 -14.06 -2.16 17.52
N SER A 43 -15.05 -1.87 18.35
CA SER A 43 -16.46 -2.25 18.12
C SER A 43 -17.29 -1.15 17.44
N PHE A 44 -16.64 -0.10 16.94
CA PHE A 44 -17.31 1.03 16.33
C PHE A 44 -17.99 0.67 15.00
N THR A 45 -19.20 1.20 14.77
CA THR A 45 -19.94 1.05 13.51
C THR A 45 -20.88 2.22 13.25
N SER A 46 -21.15 2.52 11.98
CA SER A 46 -22.32 3.32 11.58
C SER A 46 -23.61 2.52 11.76
N VAL A 47 -24.71 3.18 12.12
CA VAL A 47 -26.02 2.53 12.36
C VAL A 47 -27.11 3.07 11.45
N SER A 48 -27.24 4.39 11.30
CA SER A 48 -28.34 5.01 10.56
C SER A 48 -27.87 6.28 9.87
N LEU A 49 -28.50 6.61 8.74
CA LEU A 49 -28.31 7.87 8.02
C LEU A 49 -29.34 8.93 8.43
N ASP A 50 -30.58 8.55 8.72
CA ASP A 50 -31.65 9.47 9.15
C ASP A 50 -32.51 8.84 10.27
N PRO A 51 -32.36 9.28 11.54
CA PRO A 51 -31.34 10.24 12.01
C PRO A 51 -29.92 9.65 11.89
N PRO A 52 -28.86 10.48 11.83
CA PRO A 52 -27.49 9.99 11.73
C PRO A 52 -27.05 9.39 13.07
N LEU A 53 -26.81 8.08 13.08
CA LEU A 53 -26.47 7.31 14.28
C LEU A 53 -25.22 6.47 14.07
N VAL A 54 -24.40 6.40 15.11
CA VAL A 54 -23.24 5.49 15.25
C VAL A 54 -23.37 4.67 16.53
N ALA A 55 -22.59 3.59 16.65
CA ALA A 55 -22.53 2.81 17.87
C ALA A 55 -21.13 2.31 18.20
N PHE A 56 -20.89 2.09 19.49
CA PHE A 56 -19.73 1.35 20.01
C PHE A 56 -20.15 0.50 21.22
N LEU A 57 -19.37 -0.54 21.51
CA LEU A 57 -19.71 -1.55 22.51
C LEU A 57 -18.63 -1.61 23.62
N PRO A 58 -18.75 -0.82 24.70
CA PRO A 58 -17.85 -0.88 25.84
C PRO A 58 -18.18 -2.04 26.78
N SER A 59 -17.16 -2.64 27.41
CA SER A 59 -17.40 -3.60 28.51
C SER A 59 -18.00 -2.88 29.70
N GLN A 60 -19.01 -3.48 30.34
CA GLN A 60 -19.60 -2.96 31.59
C GLN A 60 -18.58 -2.90 32.75
N SER A 61 -17.49 -3.68 32.65
CA SER A 61 -16.40 -3.69 33.63
C SER A 61 -15.34 -2.59 33.40
N SER A 62 -15.42 -1.85 32.28
CA SER A 62 -14.45 -0.83 31.92
C SER A 62 -14.55 0.40 32.82
N SER A 63 -13.44 0.76 33.48
CA SER A 63 -13.35 2.01 34.26
C SER A 63 -13.38 3.24 33.36
N SER A 64 -12.86 3.16 32.13
CA SER A 64 -12.90 4.26 31.17
C SER A 64 -14.32 4.47 30.63
N TRP A 65 -15.09 3.40 30.44
CA TRP A 65 -16.51 3.53 30.10
C TRP A 65 -17.30 4.19 31.24
N ARG A 66 -17.05 3.78 32.49
CA ARG A 66 -17.67 4.42 33.65
C ARG A 66 -17.37 5.93 33.67
N ALA A 67 -16.10 6.31 33.50
CA ALA A 67 -15.70 7.72 33.46
C ALA A 67 -16.38 8.49 32.31
N LEU A 68 -16.41 7.93 31.10
CA LEU A 68 -17.10 8.54 29.95
C LEU A 68 -18.59 8.76 30.25
N ARG A 69 -19.28 7.74 30.77
CA ARG A 69 -20.71 7.84 31.10
C ARG A 69 -21.00 8.83 32.23
N GLU A 70 -20.07 9.01 33.17
CA GLU A 70 -20.20 9.96 34.28
C GLU A 70 -19.83 11.41 33.87
N SER A 71 -19.09 11.58 32.77
CA SER A 71 -18.66 12.89 32.28
C SER A 71 -19.76 13.71 31.58
N GLY A 72 -20.80 13.04 31.08
CA GLY A 72 -21.92 13.66 30.40
C GLY A 72 -22.39 12.82 29.21
N ASP A 73 -23.30 13.38 28.43
CA ASP A 73 -23.85 12.69 27.25
C ASP A 73 -23.02 12.92 25.98
N ALA A 74 -22.17 13.95 25.95
CA ALA A 74 -21.36 14.32 24.80
C ALA A 74 -20.03 13.56 24.77
N PHE A 75 -19.63 13.12 23.57
CA PHE A 75 -18.35 12.45 23.33
C PHE A 75 -17.94 12.62 21.86
N CYS A 76 -16.65 12.41 21.58
CA CYS A 76 -16.13 12.36 20.21
C CYS A 76 -15.57 10.97 19.90
N ILE A 77 -15.83 10.48 18.68
CA ILE A 77 -15.17 9.29 18.14
C ILE A 77 -14.01 9.74 17.27
N ASN A 78 -12.80 9.28 17.58
CA ASN A 78 -11.59 9.54 16.81
C ASN A 78 -11.14 8.26 16.10
N VAL A 79 -11.27 8.19 14.78
CA VAL A 79 -10.76 7.07 13.97
C VAL A 79 -9.27 7.24 13.79
N LEU A 80 -8.47 6.30 14.31
CA LEU A 80 -7.01 6.46 14.34
C LEU A 80 -6.36 6.17 12.98
N GLY A 81 -5.30 6.90 12.67
CA GLY A 81 -4.40 6.64 11.55
C GLY A 81 -3.37 5.56 11.86
N SER A 82 -2.83 4.93 10.83
CA SER A 82 -1.88 3.81 10.92
C SER A 82 -0.61 4.13 11.72
N GLY A 83 -0.20 5.40 11.75
CA GLY A 83 0.91 5.88 12.58
C GLY A 83 0.61 6.06 14.07
N GLN A 84 -0.65 5.90 14.51
CA GLN A 84 -1.09 6.19 15.88
C GLN A 84 -1.17 4.95 16.79
N GLU A 85 -0.38 3.90 16.51
CA GLU A 85 -0.31 2.70 17.35
C GLU A 85 0.09 3.03 18.79
N ASP A 86 1.09 3.90 18.98
CA ASP A 86 1.57 4.29 20.31
C ASP A 86 0.49 5.00 21.13
N LEU A 87 -0.31 5.86 20.48
CA LEU A 87 -1.47 6.50 21.11
C LEU A 87 -2.53 5.48 21.49
N CYS A 88 -2.88 4.57 20.58
CA CYS A 88 -3.83 3.49 20.85
C CYS A 88 -3.43 2.69 22.09
N ARG A 89 -2.15 2.31 22.18
CA ARG A 89 -1.58 1.56 23.31
C ARG A 89 -1.62 2.38 24.59
N ALA A 90 -1.26 3.67 24.55
CA ALA A 90 -1.30 4.56 25.71
C ALA A 90 -2.72 4.67 26.28
N VAL A 91 -3.73 4.89 25.43
CA VAL A 91 -5.14 5.04 25.85
C VAL A 91 -5.72 3.72 26.38
N ALA A 92 -5.25 2.57 25.89
CA ALA A 92 -5.67 1.25 26.37
C ALA A 92 -5.07 0.89 27.76
N MET A 93 -3.99 1.54 28.19
CA MET A 93 -3.38 1.28 29.51
C MET A 93 -4.23 1.83 30.66
N ARG A 94 -4.20 1.14 31.80
CA ARG A 94 -4.75 1.62 33.08
C ARG A 94 -3.74 2.56 33.77
N LYS A 95 -3.55 3.75 33.20
CA LYS A 95 -2.70 4.81 33.77
C LYS A 95 -3.48 6.13 33.89
N THR A 96 -3.04 6.98 34.81
CA THR A 96 -3.39 8.41 34.82
C THR A 96 -2.65 9.11 33.69
N ASP A 97 -3.29 10.12 33.09
CA ASP A 97 -2.73 10.94 32.00
C ASP A 97 -2.44 10.18 30.69
N LYS A 98 -3.51 9.62 30.11
CA LYS A 98 -3.45 8.80 28.88
C LYS A 98 -3.08 9.60 27.61
N PHE A 99 -3.27 10.91 27.65
CA PHE A 99 -3.09 11.80 26.51
C PHE A 99 -1.79 12.62 26.59
N ALA A 100 -0.98 12.42 27.63
CA ALA A 100 0.33 13.05 27.75
C ALA A 100 1.17 12.85 26.48
N GLY A 101 1.61 13.98 25.88
CA GLY A 101 2.46 13.96 24.70
C GLY A 101 1.74 13.78 23.37
N PHE A 102 0.41 13.79 23.36
CA PHE A 102 -0.39 13.83 22.14
C PHE A 102 -1.13 15.16 22.02
N ASP A 103 -1.13 15.73 20.82
CA ASP A 103 -1.82 16.97 20.54
C ASP A 103 -3.33 16.73 20.42
N LEU A 104 -4.10 17.57 21.12
CA LEU A 104 -5.55 17.55 21.14
C LEU A 104 -6.07 18.92 20.71
N ARG A 105 -7.14 18.92 19.94
CA ARG A 105 -7.95 20.12 19.65
C ARG A 105 -9.38 19.90 20.12
N GLU A 106 -10.13 20.97 20.26
CA GLU A 106 -11.55 20.88 20.62
C GLU A 106 -12.41 20.69 19.37
N SER A 107 -13.42 19.84 19.50
CA SER A 107 -14.51 19.74 18.55
C SER A 107 -15.53 20.87 18.78
N PRO A 108 -16.49 21.10 17.86
CA PRO A 108 -17.55 22.08 18.06
C PRO A 108 -18.41 21.84 19.32
N ALA A 109 -18.55 20.58 19.76
CA ALA A 109 -19.21 20.24 21.02
C ALA A 109 -18.29 20.31 22.26
N GLY A 110 -17.02 20.71 22.09
CA GLY A 110 -16.03 20.84 23.18
C GLY A 110 -15.38 19.52 23.60
N ASN A 111 -15.46 18.47 22.78
CA ASN A 111 -14.83 17.19 23.06
C ASN A 111 -13.40 17.15 22.52
N PRO A 112 -12.49 16.34 23.10
CA PRO A 112 -11.13 16.22 22.59
C PRO A 112 -11.10 15.49 21.24
N VAL A 113 -10.56 16.14 20.22
CA VAL A 113 -10.21 15.54 18.94
C VAL A 113 -8.71 15.34 18.90
N ILE A 114 -8.30 14.12 18.58
CA ILE A 114 -6.90 13.71 18.52
C ILE A 114 -6.30 14.20 17.21
N ASP A 115 -5.19 14.95 17.27
CA ASP A 115 -4.51 15.36 16.06
C ASP A 115 -3.92 14.15 15.32
N GLY A 116 -4.02 14.16 13.99
CA GLY A 116 -3.65 13.01 13.14
C GLY A 116 -4.69 11.88 13.08
N ALA A 117 -5.83 11.97 13.79
CA ALA A 117 -6.94 11.04 13.55
C ALA A 117 -7.49 11.22 12.12
N VAL A 118 -7.84 10.13 11.44
CA VAL A 118 -8.32 10.13 10.04
C VAL A 118 -9.72 10.74 9.92
N VAL A 119 -10.56 10.53 10.93
CA VAL A 119 -11.92 11.07 11.03
C VAL A 119 -12.21 11.37 12.50
N TRP A 120 -12.97 12.45 12.74
CA TRP A 120 -13.59 12.70 14.03
C TRP A 120 -15.10 12.84 13.88
N ILE A 121 -15.85 12.35 14.87
CA ILE A 121 -17.32 12.32 14.85
C ILE A 121 -17.83 12.74 16.23
N ASP A 122 -18.37 13.95 16.32
CA ASP A 122 -18.99 14.47 17.53
C ASP A 122 -20.38 13.90 17.73
N CYS A 123 -20.64 13.41 18.92
CA CYS A 123 -21.87 12.70 19.24
C CYS A 123 -22.44 13.14 20.59
N VAL A 124 -23.74 12.90 20.74
CA VAL A 124 -24.39 12.79 22.05
C VAL A 124 -24.99 11.40 22.20
N THR A 125 -25.01 10.89 23.42
CA THR A 125 -25.61 9.59 23.75
C THR A 125 -27.11 9.65 23.48
N GLU A 126 -27.56 8.89 22.48
CA GLU A 126 -28.97 8.72 22.16
C GLU A 126 -29.59 7.66 23.09
N GLN A 127 -28.91 6.53 23.24
CA GLN A 127 -29.41 5.41 24.03
C GLN A 127 -28.32 4.42 24.41
N VAL A 128 -28.50 3.73 25.53
CA VAL A 128 -27.63 2.64 25.96
C VAL A 128 -28.46 1.39 26.19
N TYR A 129 -28.10 0.29 25.52
CA TYR A 129 -28.77 -1.00 25.65
C TYR A 129 -27.85 -2.05 26.29
N PRO A 130 -28.38 -2.97 27.13
CA PRO A 130 -27.58 -4.09 27.62
C PRO A 130 -27.29 -5.08 26.49
N GLY A 131 -26.03 -5.48 26.34
CA GLY A 131 -25.53 -6.40 25.31
C GLY A 131 -24.75 -7.57 25.88
N GLY A 132 -25.24 -8.21 26.94
CA GLY A 132 -24.50 -9.24 27.69
C GLY A 132 -23.54 -8.63 28.70
N ASP A 133 -22.23 -8.88 28.57
CA ASP A 133 -21.17 -8.29 29.40
C ASP A 133 -20.66 -6.93 28.87
N HIS A 134 -21.26 -6.46 27.76
CA HIS A 134 -21.04 -5.14 27.16
C HIS A 134 -22.33 -4.32 27.18
N ASP A 135 -22.18 -3.01 27.07
CA ASP A 135 -23.27 -2.11 26.68
C ASP A 135 -23.21 -1.87 25.17
N ILE A 136 -24.35 -1.53 24.55
CA ILE A 136 -24.43 -1.03 23.18
C ILE A 136 -24.80 0.44 23.30
N VAL A 137 -23.84 1.32 23.04
CA VAL A 137 -24.01 2.78 23.12
C VAL A 137 -24.34 3.29 21.73
N LEU A 138 -25.51 3.88 21.57
CA LEU A 138 -25.94 4.61 20.38
C LEU A 138 -25.63 6.09 20.55
N GLY A 139 -24.87 6.65 19.61
CA GLY A 139 -24.56 8.07 19.53
C GLY A 139 -25.31 8.73 18.38
N ARG A 140 -26.00 9.84 18.65
CA ARG A 140 -26.51 10.75 17.62
C ARG A 140 -25.38 11.68 17.20
N VAL A 141 -25.09 11.67 15.90
CA VAL A 141 -24.03 12.51 15.33
C VAL A 141 -24.51 13.96 15.29
N LEU A 142 -23.68 14.86 15.82
CA LEU A 142 -23.90 16.30 15.81
C LEU A 142 -23.08 16.97 14.71
N ASP A 143 -21.82 16.55 14.55
CA ASP A 143 -20.91 17.04 13.54
C ASP A 143 -19.84 15.98 13.25
N LEU A 144 -19.22 16.05 12.08
CA LEU A 144 -18.14 15.14 11.67
C LEU A 144 -17.32 15.77 10.56
N ASP A 145 -16.03 15.48 10.54
CA ASP A 145 -15.16 15.87 9.43
C ASP A 145 -13.98 14.91 9.26
N HIS A 146 -13.34 15.01 8.11
CA HIS A 146 -12.06 14.39 7.85
C HIS A 146 -10.97 15.03 8.73
N GLY A 147 -9.97 14.23 9.09
CA GLY A 147 -8.74 14.69 9.74
C GLY A 147 -7.55 14.44 8.83
N SER A 148 -6.62 13.58 9.26
CA SER A 148 -5.43 13.21 8.49
C SER A 148 -5.81 12.46 7.20
N PRO A 149 -5.08 12.66 6.08
CA PRO A 149 -5.20 11.84 4.88
C PRO A 149 -4.60 10.43 5.01
N ASP A 150 -4.04 10.08 6.17
CA ASP A 150 -3.41 8.77 6.41
C ASP A 150 -4.40 7.59 6.29
N GLN A 151 -3.85 6.40 6.03
CA GLN A 151 -4.64 5.15 6.08
C GLN A 151 -5.06 4.83 7.52
N PRO A 152 -6.23 4.22 7.73
CA PRO A 152 -6.71 3.90 9.09
C PRO A 152 -5.87 2.80 9.75
N LEU A 153 -5.74 2.89 11.06
CA LEU A 153 -5.22 1.82 11.91
C LEU A 153 -6.25 0.68 11.96
N LEU A 154 -5.80 -0.52 11.62
CA LEU A 154 -6.58 -1.75 11.68
C LEU A 154 -6.10 -2.65 12.81
N PHE A 155 -7.04 -3.37 13.42
CA PHE A 155 -6.76 -4.45 14.37
C PHE A 155 -7.24 -5.77 13.79
N PHE A 156 -6.32 -6.74 13.68
CA PHE A 156 -6.57 -8.06 13.10
C PHE A 156 -5.78 -9.13 13.85
N ARG A 157 -6.46 -10.20 14.28
CA ARG A 157 -5.86 -11.35 14.99
C ARG A 157 -4.92 -10.99 16.16
N GLY A 158 -5.19 -9.90 16.88
CA GLY A 158 -4.38 -9.46 18.01
C GLY A 158 -3.23 -8.51 17.67
N GLY A 159 -3.01 -8.22 16.39
CA GLY A 159 -2.00 -7.29 15.90
C GLY A 159 -2.59 -6.01 15.30
N TYR A 160 -1.74 -5.01 15.15
CA TYR A 160 -2.04 -3.76 14.45
C TYR A 160 -1.52 -3.82 13.02
N GLY A 161 -2.16 -3.09 12.12
CA GLY A 161 -1.74 -2.92 10.73
C GLY A 161 -2.44 -1.73 10.09
N SER A 162 -2.27 -1.58 8.78
CA SER A 162 -2.96 -0.55 7.99
C SER A 162 -3.84 -1.20 6.93
N PHE A 163 -4.76 -0.42 6.36
CA PHE A 163 -5.47 -0.84 5.16
C PHE A 163 -4.53 -0.74 3.95
N THR A 164 -4.31 -1.87 3.29
CA THR A 164 -3.65 -1.91 1.99
C THR A 164 -4.68 -2.33 0.94
N PRO A 165 -5.09 -1.43 0.04
CA PRO A 165 -6.10 -1.77 -0.96
C PRO A 165 -5.55 -2.82 -1.93
N LEU A 166 -6.38 -3.83 -2.22
CA LEU A 166 -6.10 -4.89 -3.22
C LEU A 166 -6.33 -4.43 -4.68
N SER A 167 -6.96 -3.26 -4.86
CA SER A 167 -7.31 -2.68 -6.16
C SER A 167 -7.01 -1.18 -6.14
N LEU A 168 -6.68 -0.61 -7.32
CA LEU A 168 -6.33 0.80 -7.57
C LEU A 168 -7.38 1.84 -7.11
N ALA A 169 -8.53 1.40 -6.59
CA ALA A 169 -9.70 2.23 -6.36
C ALA A 169 -9.76 2.91 -4.97
N SER A 170 -8.69 2.91 -4.17
CA SER A 170 -8.74 3.58 -2.86
C SER A 170 -7.46 4.35 -2.56
N GLY A 171 -7.55 5.68 -2.63
CA GLY A 171 -6.78 6.60 -1.78
C GLY A 171 -5.52 7.24 -2.35
N ASP A 172 -4.81 6.60 -3.27
CA ASP A 172 -3.53 7.15 -3.75
C ASP A 172 -3.76 8.28 -4.76
N THR A 173 -3.84 9.52 -4.28
CA THR A 173 -3.98 10.72 -5.13
C THR A 173 -2.81 10.82 -6.12
N GLU A 174 -1.60 10.38 -5.73
CA GLU A 174 -0.44 10.23 -6.65
C GLU A 174 -0.71 9.24 -7.79
N LEU A 175 -1.39 8.12 -7.51
CA LEU A 175 -1.68 7.11 -8.52
C LEU A 175 -2.72 7.62 -9.53
N LEU A 176 -3.69 8.44 -9.09
CA LEU A 176 -4.66 9.07 -9.97
C LEU A 176 -4.00 10.01 -10.99
N SER A 177 -2.98 10.78 -10.59
CA SER A 177 -2.20 11.59 -11.53
C SER A 177 -1.52 10.72 -12.59
N HIS A 178 -0.89 9.62 -12.17
CA HIS A 178 -0.23 8.71 -13.10
C HIS A 178 -1.21 8.01 -14.05
N LEU A 179 -2.41 7.64 -13.60
CA LEU A 179 -3.43 7.04 -14.47
C LEU A 179 -3.85 7.99 -15.59
N GLY A 180 -3.97 9.29 -15.30
CA GLY A 180 -4.25 10.29 -16.32
C GLY A 180 -3.12 10.43 -17.36
N GLU A 181 -1.87 10.29 -16.96
CA GLU A 181 -0.71 10.28 -17.86
C GLU A 181 -0.67 9.00 -18.72
N ILE A 182 -0.97 7.85 -18.12
CA ILE A 182 -1.02 6.56 -18.80
C ILE A 182 -2.12 6.52 -19.86
N ASP A 183 -3.28 7.13 -19.60
CA ASP A 183 -4.36 7.17 -20.58
C ASP A 183 -3.98 7.94 -21.86
N LEU A 184 -3.11 8.95 -21.76
CA LEU A 184 -2.53 9.63 -22.93
C LEU A 184 -1.55 8.72 -23.69
N GLY A 185 -0.82 7.88 -22.96
CA GLY A 185 0.09 6.89 -23.54
C GLY A 185 -0.59 5.66 -24.13
N ARG A 186 -1.83 5.36 -23.73
CA ARG A 186 -2.54 4.11 -24.07
C ARG A 186 -2.58 3.78 -25.57
N PRO A 187 -2.89 4.72 -26.49
CA PRO A 187 -2.86 4.42 -27.92
C PRO A 187 -1.48 3.98 -28.42
N HIS A 188 -0.41 4.54 -27.84
CA HIS A 188 0.96 4.16 -28.16
C HIS A 188 1.29 2.76 -27.63
N MET A 189 0.82 2.42 -26.42
CA MET A 189 0.95 1.07 -25.84
C MET A 189 0.27 0.03 -26.73
N GLU A 190 -0.97 0.28 -27.15
CA GLU A 190 -1.75 -0.62 -28.00
C GLU A 190 -1.09 -0.81 -29.37
N SER A 191 -0.58 0.27 -29.97
CA SER A 191 0.15 0.19 -31.24
C SER A 191 1.41 -0.65 -31.12
N LEU A 192 2.17 -0.50 -30.03
CA LEU A 192 3.39 -1.26 -29.78
C LEU A 192 3.08 -2.75 -29.53
N ALA A 193 2.09 -3.03 -28.69
CA ALA A 193 1.62 -4.38 -28.39
C ALA A 193 1.18 -5.12 -29.66
N ASN A 194 0.38 -4.47 -30.51
CA ASN A 194 -0.07 -5.03 -31.78
C ASN A 194 1.07 -5.22 -32.79
N GLY A 195 2.02 -4.27 -32.85
CA GLY A 195 3.13 -4.32 -33.80
C GLY A 195 4.10 -5.47 -33.54
N PHE A 196 4.25 -5.89 -32.29
CA PHE A 196 5.15 -6.98 -31.89
C PHE A 196 4.41 -8.26 -31.45
N ASP A 197 3.07 -8.23 -31.40
CA ASP A 197 2.22 -9.33 -30.91
C ASP A 197 2.68 -9.81 -29.53
N THR A 198 2.70 -8.87 -28.58
CA THR A 198 3.14 -9.09 -27.20
C THR A 198 2.34 -8.25 -26.21
N GLU A 199 2.57 -8.46 -24.91
CA GLU A 199 2.06 -7.59 -23.86
C GLU A 199 2.97 -6.38 -23.66
N VAL A 200 2.35 -5.21 -23.53
CA VAL A 200 2.98 -3.96 -23.11
C VAL A 200 2.29 -3.45 -21.86
N THR A 201 3.06 -3.15 -20.83
CA THR A 201 2.56 -2.73 -19.52
C THR A 201 3.09 -1.38 -19.12
N ALA A 202 2.31 -0.64 -18.33
CA ALA A 202 2.73 0.61 -17.70
C ALA A 202 2.84 0.37 -16.20
N ILE A 203 4.03 0.63 -15.65
CA ILE A 203 4.34 0.49 -14.23
C ILE A 203 4.68 1.86 -13.68
N VAL A 204 4.07 2.26 -12.59
CA VAL A 204 4.36 3.53 -11.88
C VAL A 204 5.14 3.24 -10.61
N LEU A 205 5.81 4.25 -10.04
CA LEU A 205 6.45 4.15 -8.75
C LEU A 205 5.70 5.04 -7.75
N VAL A 206 5.13 4.45 -6.70
CA VAL A 206 4.36 5.13 -5.66
C VAL A 206 4.85 4.62 -4.31
N ASN A 207 5.26 5.51 -3.40
CA ASN A 207 5.70 5.17 -2.04
C ASN A 207 6.71 4.00 -1.97
N ASP A 208 7.78 4.04 -2.79
CA ASP A 208 8.79 2.96 -2.91
C ASP A 208 8.26 1.59 -3.40
N GLU A 209 7.06 1.56 -3.95
CA GLU A 209 6.46 0.38 -4.57
C GLU A 209 6.17 0.64 -6.05
N MET A 210 6.54 -0.32 -6.88
CA MET A 210 6.16 -0.30 -8.28
C MET A 210 4.77 -0.90 -8.44
N VAL A 211 3.85 -0.17 -9.09
CA VAL A 211 2.47 -0.61 -9.30
C VAL A 211 2.21 -0.78 -10.79
N LEU A 212 1.77 -1.98 -11.19
CA LEU A 212 1.32 -2.23 -12.55
C LEU A 212 -0.04 -1.53 -12.77
N ALA A 213 -0.03 -0.40 -13.45
CA ALA A 213 -1.18 0.48 -13.59
C ALA A 213 -2.00 0.22 -14.87
N ALA A 214 -1.38 -0.28 -15.94
CA ALA A 214 -2.08 -0.67 -17.16
C ALA A 214 -1.38 -1.79 -17.93
N SER A 215 -2.14 -2.48 -18.78
CA SER A 215 -1.66 -3.46 -19.74
C SER A 215 -2.39 -3.28 -21.08
N ALA A 216 -1.69 -3.56 -22.18
CA ALA A 216 -2.19 -3.65 -23.54
C ALA A 216 -1.62 -4.91 -24.22
N GLY A 217 -2.45 -5.64 -24.96
CA GLY A 217 -2.05 -6.92 -25.57
C GLY A 217 -2.16 -8.10 -24.61
N ARG A 218 -1.49 -9.21 -24.94
CA ARG A 218 -1.45 -10.45 -24.13
C ARG A 218 -0.05 -11.08 -24.25
N THR A 219 0.41 -11.72 -23.18
CA THR A 219 1.60 -12.58 -23.19
C THR A 219 1.23 -13.98 -22.71
N ASP A 220 1.84 -15.01 -23.29
CA ASP A 220 1.62 -16.41 -22.94
C ASP A 220 2.60 -16.93 -21.87
N ILE A 221 3.45 -16.06 -21.31
CA ILE A 221 4.64 -16.48 -20.56
C ILE A 221 4.69 -15.97 -19.12
N ALA A 222 3.82 -15.03 -18.78
CA ALA A 222 3.74 -14.55 -17.41
C ALA A 222 3.29 -15.74 -16.53
N VAL A 223 4.21 -16.25 -15.70
CA VAL A 223 4.01 -17.42 -14.81
C VAL A 223 2.84 -17.19 -13.82
N ALA A 224 2.41 -15.93 -13.67
CA ALA A 224 1.11 -15.53 -13.20
C ALA A 224 0.56 -14.44 -14.14
N PRO A 225 -0.76 -14.36 -14.40
CA PRO A 225 -1.30 -13.30 -15.25
C PRO A 225 -0.91 -11.94 -14.67
N THR A 226 -0.31 -11.08 -15.50
CA THR A 226 -0.01 -9.69 -15.19
C THR A 226 -1.32 -8.99 -14.77
N ARG A 227 -1.49 -8.67 -13.49
CA ARG A 227 -2.75 -8.11 -12.96
C ARG A 227 -2.58 -6.63 -12.70
N VAL A 228 -3.38 -5.80 -13.36
CA VAL A 228 -3.49 -4.38 -13.02
C VAL A 228 -3.77 -4.24 -11.52
N GLY A 229 -2.98 -3.41 -10.83
CA GLY A 229 -2.96 -3.27 -9.37
C GLY A 229 -1.89 -4.11 -8.65
N GLN A 230 -1.17 -4.99 -9.35
CA GLN A 230 -0.06 -5.76 -8.77
C GLN A 230 1.06 -4.82 -8.30
N ARG A 231 1.53 -5.02 -7.07
CA ARG A 231 2.64 -4.28 -6.47
C ARG A 231 3.92 -5.11 -6.45
N LEU A 232 5.02 -4.51 -6.90
CA LEU A 232 6.37 -5.06 -6.89
C LEU A 232 7.28 -4.15 -6.04
N PRO A 233 8.24 -4.71 -5.29
CA PRO A 233 9.14 -3.90 -4.49
C PRO A 233 10.10 -3.11 -5.39
N PHE A 234 10.36 -1.84 -5.05
CA PHE A 234 11.39 -1.05 -5.71
C PHE A 234 12.79 -1.46 -5.20
N MET A 235 13.37 -2.48 -5.84
CA MET A 235 14.68 -3.02 -5.47
C MET A 235 15.41 -3.69 -6.64
N PRO A 236 16.75 -3.72 -6.64
CA PRO A 236 17.51 -4.39 -7.67
C PRO A 236 17.12 -5.86 -7.82
N PRO A 237 17.25 -6.44 -9.02
CA PRO A 237 17.50 -5.75 -10.29
C PRO A 237 16.25 -5.05 -10.89
N ILE A 238 15.08 -5.17 -10.25
CA ILE A 238 13.80 -4.60 -10.67
C ILE A 238 13.80 -3.08 -10.44
N GLY A 239 13.07 -2.30 -11.24
CA GLY A 239 13.01 -0.84 -11.05
C GLY A 239 14.26 -0.06 -11.44
N SER A 240 15.25 -0.72 -12.07
CA SER A 240 16.47 -0.07 -12.58
C SER A 240 16.20 1.12 -13.51
N CYS A 241 15.07 1.14 -14.24
CA CYS A 241 14.63 2.29 -15.02
C CYS A 241 14.33 3.51 -14.13
N PHE A 242 13.51 3.35 -13.07
CA PHE A 242 13.27 4.43 -12.11
C PHE A 242 14.57 4.90 -11.42
N ALA A 243 15.48 3.97 -11.07
CA ALA A 243 16.76 4.32 -10.48
C ALA A 243 17.70 5.11 -11.44
N ALA A 244 17.57 4.92 -12.76
CA ALA A 244 18.41 5.57 -13.79
C ALA A 244 18.08 7.05 -14.02
N TRP A 245 16.79 7.42 -13.88
CA TRP A 245 16.31 8.79 -14.04
C TRP A 245 15.78 9.43 -12.74
N GLY A 246 15.81 8.69 -11.64
CA GLY A 246 15.56 9.20 -10.29
C GLY A 246 16.65 10.11 -9.78
N ASP A 247 16.35 10.84 -8.72
CA ASP A 247 17.35 11.63 -8.00
C ASP A 247 18.31 10.73 -7.21
N SER A 248 19.34 11.35 -6.60
CA SER A 248 20.33 10.63 -5.81
C SER A 248 19.73 9.90 -4.61
N ALA A 249 18.65 10.42 -4.02
CA ALA A 249 18.00 9.78 -2.88
C ALA A 249 17.28 8.50 -3.29
N LEU A 250 16.53 8.54 -4.40
CA LEU A 250 15.84 7.39 -4.96
C LEU A 250 16.82 6.30 -5.41
N ARG A 251 17.93 6.69 -6.05
CA ARG A 251 19.00 5.76 -6.46
C ARG A 251 19.67 5.10 -5.25
N GLU A 252 19.93 5.84 -4.17
CA GLU A 252 20.48 5.28 -2.94
C GLU A 252 19.47 4.38 -2.21
N ALA A 253 18.18 4.71 -2.21
CA ALA A 253 17.12 3.86 -1.65
C ALA A 253 17.05 2.50 -2.38
N TRP A 254 17.14 2.53 -3.71
CA TRP A 254 17.19 1.34 -4.55
C TRP A 254 18.37 0.43 -4.17
N VAL A 255 19.60 0.95 -4.04
CA VAL A 255 20.76 0.14 -3.66
C VAL A 255 20.66 -0.37 -2.21
N ARG A 256 20.19 0.50 -1.29
CA ARG A 256 20.12 0.18 0.14
C ARG A 256 19.19 -0.99 0.45
N SER A 257 18.13 -1.19 -0.34
CA SER A 257 17.16 -2.26 -0.12
C SER A 257 17.78 -3.67 -0.10
N VAL A 258 18.95 -3.86 -0.70
CA VAL A 258 19.70 -5.12 -0.73
C VAL A 258 21.11 -5.03 -0.15
N ALA A 259 21.57 -3.84 0.25
CA ALA A 259 22.97 -3.59 0.63
C ALA A 259 23.44 -4.48 1.79
N ASP A 260 22.60 -4.68 2.81
CA ASP A 260 22.93 -5.54 3.96
C ASP A 260 23.09 -7.02 3.60
N SER A 261 22.63 -7.41 2.40
CA SER A 261 22.72 -8.77 1.89
C SER A 261 23.90 -9.00 0.95
N LEU A 262 24.66 -7.97 0.61
CA LEU A 262 25.69 -8.01 -0.44
C LEU A 262 27.07 -7.62 0.10
N ASP A 263 28.12 -8.11 -0.55
CA ASP A 263 29.47 -7.61 -0.32
C ASP A 263 29.69 -6.27 -1.05
N SER A 264 30.82 -5.60 -0.75
CA SER A 264 31.14 -4.29 -1.32
C SER A 264 31.29 -4.31 -2.84
N GLU A 265 31.79 -5.41 -3.42
CA GLU A 265 31.98 -5.52 -4.87
C GLU A 265 30.63 -5.64 -5.58
N GLN A 266 29.73 -6.45 -5.04
CA GLN A 266 28.36 -6.61 -5.53
C GLN A 266 27.56 -5.29 -5.45
N VAL A 267 27.72 -4.54 -4.37
CA VAL A 267 27.11 -3.20 -4.21
C VAL A 267 27.65 -2.22 -5.26
N ASP A 268 28.96 -2.25 -5.53
CA ASP A 268 29.56 -1.38 -6.55
C ASP A 268 29.11 -1.73 -7.97
N VAL A 269 28.86 -3.01 -8.28
CA VAL A 269 28.24 -3.42 -9.55
C VAL A 269 26.82 -2.87 -9.66
N LEU A 270 25.99 -3.03 -8.63
CA LEU A 270 24.62 -2.51 -8.62
C LEU A 270 24.58 -0.99 -8.79
N ARG A 271 25.50 -0.28 -8.15
CA ARG A 271 25.61 1.19 -8.28
C ARG A 271 25.84 1.64 -9.71
N ARG A 272 26.43 0.82 -10.59
CA ARG A 272 26.68 1.18 -12.00
C ARG A 272 25.49 0.90 -12.91
N VAL A 273 24.56 0.04 -12.50
CA VAL A 273 23.40 -0.36 -13.32
C VAL A 273 22.55 0.83 -13.80
N PRO A 274 22.21 1.82 -12.95
CA PRO A 274 21.44 2.99 -13.39
C PRO A 274 22.14 3.78 -14.52
N ASP A 275 23.47 3.89 -14.49
CA ASP A 275 24.22 4.61 -15.53
C ASP A 275 24.20 3.83 -16.85
N LEU A 276 24.34 2.50 -16.81
CA LEU A 276 24.23 1.63 -18.00
C LEU A 276 22.84 1.73 -18.64
N VAL A 277 21.79 1.71 -17.82
CA VAL A 277 20.40 1.86 -18.28
C VAL A 277 20.18 3.23 -18.90
N ARG A 278 20.75 4.29 -18.30
CA ARG A 278 20.64 5.66 -18.81
C ARG A 278 21.37 5.88 -20.11
N GLU A 279 22.60 5.36 -20.24
CA GLU A 279 23.40 5.42 -21.48
C GLU A 279 22.68 4.75 -22.64
N ARG A 280 22.04 3.60 -22.37
CA ARG A 280 21.31 2.81 -23.35
C ARG A 280 19.89 3.32 -23.64
N GLY A 281 19.29 4.05 -22.69
CA GLY A 281 17.91 4.55 -22.79
C GLY A 281 16.81 3.54 -22.40
N TYR A 282 17.17 2.29 -22.07
CA TYR A 282 16.23 1.26 -21.66
C TYR A 282 16.88 0.26 -20.70
N ALA A 283 16.07 -0.39 -19.86
CA ALA A 283 16.42 -1.57 -19.07
C ALA A 283 16.05 -2.86 -19.82
N VAL A 284 16.78 -3.94 -19.58
CA VAL A 284 16.56 -5.26 -20.21
C VAL A 284 16.65 -6.37 -19.18
N ALA A 285 15.77 -7.34 -19.32
CA ALA A 285 15.81 -8.62 -18.63
C ALA A 285 15.83 -9.75 -19.65
N LEU A 286 16.73 -10.70 -19.47
CA LEU A 286 16.87 -11.91 -20.27
C LEU A 286 16.47 -13.13 -19.45
N GLY A 287 16.11 -14.23 -20.11
CA GLY A 287 15.77 -15.51 -19.47
C GLY A 287 14.47 -15.49 -18.68
N HIS A 288 13.67 -16.54 -18.79
CA HIS A 288 12.36 -16.57 -18.14
C HIS A 288 12.34 -17.06 -16.71
N GLN A 289 13.06 -18.15 -16.41
CA GLN A 289 12.89 -18.85 -15.13
C GLN A 289 13.32 -18.01 -13.92
N ALA A 290 14.49 -17.39 -13.98
CA ALA A 290 15.03 -16.65 -12.85
C ALA A 290 14.23 -15.37 -12.53
N GLY A 291 13.90 -14.59 -13.57
CA GLY A 291 13.08 -13.38 -13.42
C GLY A 291 11.66 -13.67 -12.95
N ALA A 292 11.01 -14.71 -13.49
CA ALA A 292 9.66 -15.09 -13.07
C ALA A 292 9.62 -15.56 -11.62
N HIS A 293 10.64 -16.30 -11.19
CA HIS A 293 10.74 -16.74 -9.81
C HIS A 293 10.90 -15.56 -8.84
N LEU A 294 11.74 -14.58 -9.18
CA LEU A 294 11.92 -13.36 -8.39
C LEU A 294 10.61 -12.57 -8.24
N GLU A 295 9.90 -12.33 -9.36
CA GLU A 295 8.63 -11.59 -9.34
C GLU A 295 7.56 -12.33 -8.54
N LEU A 296 7.47 -13.66 -8.65
CA LEU A 296 6.53 -14.48 -7.89
C LEU A 296 6.81 -14.41 -6.39
N VAL A 297 8.07 -14.57 -5.99
CA VAL A 297 8.50 -14.49 -4.57
C VAL A 297 8.23 -13.09 -4.02
N ALA A 298 8.58 -12.04 -4.77
CA ALA A 298 8.32 -10.65 -4.39
C ALA A 298 6.83 -10.35 -4.23
N THR A 299 6.00 -10.82 -5.17
CA THR A 299 4.53 -10.63 -5.11
C THR A 299 3.94 -11.32 -3.89
N ARG A 300 4.40 -12.53 -3.54
CA ARG A 300 3.93 -13.26 -2.35
C ARG A 300 4.35 -12.58 -1.05
N ILE A 301 5.56 -12.03 -0.98
CA ILE A 301 6.02 -11.24 0.19
C ILE A 301 5.15 -10.00 0.37
N ASN A 302 4.90 -9.23 -0.70
CA ASN A 302 4.01 -8.07 -0.65
C ASN A 302 2.57 -8.44 -0.26
N ALA A 303 2.13 -9.66 -0.60
CA ALA A 303 0.84 -10.20 -0.18
C ALA A 303 0.81 -10.71 1.28
N GLY A 304 1.92 -10.61 2.03
CA GLY A 304 2.02 -11.07 3.41
C GLY A 304 2.00 -12.59 3.56
N ASP A 305 2.41 -13.33 2.54
CA ASP A 305 2.43 -14.80 2.54
C ASP A 305 3.46 -15.33 3.56
N PRO A 306 3.03 -16.03 4.63
CA PRO A 306 3.93 -16.51 5.68
C PRO A 306 4.85 -17.65 5.22
N ASP A 307 4.56 -18.28 4.08
CA ASP A 307 5.36 -19.38 3.53
C ASP A 307 6.58 -18.88 2.73
N VAL A 308 6.73 -17.56 2.57
CA VAL A 308 7.83 -16.95 1.83
C VAL A 308 8.72 -16.16 2.78
N SER A 309 10.01 -16.46 2.76
CA SER A 309 11.00 -15.86 3.66
C SER A 309 11.89 -14.84 2.95
N THR A 310 12.53 -13.96 3.73
CA THR A 310 13.59 -13.07 3.24
C THR A 310 14.74 -13.84 2.59
N THR A 311 15.03 -15.06 3.05
CA THR A 311 16.02 -15.96 2.42
C THR A 311 15.58 -16.39 1.02
N SER A 312 14.30 -16.73 0.84
CA SER A 312 13.73 -17.06 -0.47
C SER A 312 13.83 -15.88 -1.45
N MET A 313 13.62 -14.66 -0.96
CA MET A 313 13.80 -13.44 -1.73
C MET A 313 15.25 -13.24 -2.17
N ARG A 314 16.19 -13.39 -1.22
CA ARG A 314 17.63 -13.29 -1.47
C ARG A 314 18.11 -14.30 -2.50
N ASP A 315 17.68 -15.55 -2.40
CA ASP A 315 18.04 -16.60 -3.35
C ASP A 315 17.49 -16.33 -4.76
N ALA A 316 16.25 -15.86 -4.86
CA ALA A 316 15.65 -15.48 -6.13
C ALA A 316 16.36 -14.27 -6.75
N PHE A 317 16.75 -13.29 -5.92
CA PHE A 317 17.52 -12.12 -6.34
C PHE A 317 18.85 -12.52 -6.99
N PHE A 318 19.66 -13.33 -6.32
CA PHE A 318 20.98 -13.72 -6.84
C PHE A 318 20.89 -14.52 -8.15
N LYS A 319 19.89 -15.38 -8.29
CA LYS A 319 19.66 -16.13 -9.53
C LYS A 319 19.26 -15.22 -10.70
N ALA A 320 18.56 -14.14 -10.40
CA ALA A 320 18.08 -13.20 -11.42
C ALA A 320 19.14 -12.16 -11.81
N LEU A 321 20.04 -11.78 -10.90
CA LEU A 321 20.91 -10.61 -11.06
C LEU A 321 21.69 -10.56 -12.38
N ASP A 322 22.34 -11.67 -12.77
CA ASP A 322 23.16 -11.73 -14.00
C ASP A 322 22.34 -11.63 -15.29
N HIS A 323 21.02 -11.79 -15.20
CA HIS A 323 20.12 -11.74 -16.35
C HIS A 323 19.55 -10.34 -16.59
N TYR A 324 19.84 -9.36 -15.73
CA TYR A 324 19.32 -8.00 -15.83
C TYR A 324 20.41 -7.00 -16.17
N ASN A 325 20.16 -6.19 -17.19
CA ASN A 325 21.00 -5.07 -17.64
C ASN A 325 22.45 -5.40 -18.04
N GLN A 326 22.88 -6.65 -17.90
CA GLN A 326 24.13 -7.14 -18.44
C GLN A 326 23.89 -7.70 -19.85
N LEU A 327 24.37 -6.99 -20.87
CA LEU A 327 24.39 -7.47 -22.24
C LEU A 327 25.82 -7.89 -22.57
N GLY A 328 26.08 -9.20 -22.56
CA GLY A 328 27.33 -9.80 -23.08
C GLY A 328 27.27 -10.00 -24.60
N ASP A 329 27.96 -11.03 -25.11
CA ASP A 329 27.72 -11.51 -26.48
C ASP A 329 26.33 -12.16 -26.56
N LEU A 330 25.40 -11.50 -27.27
CA LEU A 330 24.01 -11.91 -27.40
C LEU A 330 23.83 -12.71 -28.70
N ASP A 331 24.29 -13.95 -28.69
CA ASP A 331 23.91 -14.93 -29.70
C ASP A 331 22.71 -15.73 -29.18
N ASP A 332 21.53 -15.45 -29.75
CA ASP A 332 20.30 -16.22 -29.54
C ASP A 332 19.87 -16.25 -28.07
N VAL A 333 19.30 -15.16 -27.54
CA VAL A 333 18.90 -15.03 -26.13
C VAL A 333 17.38 -15.06 -25.95
N GLU A 334 16.90 -15.61 -24.84
CA GLU A 334 15.48 -15.52 -24.50
C GLU A 334 15.20 -14.14 -23.90
N LEU A 335 14.38 -13.32 -24.57
CA LEU A 335 14.01 -12.01 -24.05
C LEU A 335 12.92 -12.16 -23.00
N ARG A 336 13.14 -11.64 -21.78
CA ARG A 336 12.09 -11.54 -20.77
C ARG A 336 11.30 -10.24 -20.92
N SER A 337 11.99 -9.11 -20.87
CA SER A 337 11.35 -7.81 -21.04
C SER A 337 12.35 -6.71 -21.40
N LEU A 338 11.84 -5.66 -22.02
CA LEU A 338 12.50 -4.38 -22.25
C LEU A 338 11.67 -3.29 -21.58
N SER A 339 12.31 -2.35 -20.89
CA SER A 339 11.60 -1.27 -20.20
C SER A 339 12.23 0.10 -20.48
N ALA A 340 11.42 1.10 -20.82
CA ALA A 340 11.86 2.46 -21.10
C ALA A 340 11.05 3.50 -20.31
N PRO A 341 11.66 4.62 -19.91
CA PRO A 341 10.97 5.65 -19.13
C PRO A 341 10.06 6.50 -20.02
N VAL A 342 8.86 6.80 -19.52
CA VAL A 342 8.01 7.89 -19.99
C VAL A 342 8.14 9.04 -19.02
N PHE A 343 8.36 10.25 -19.54
CA PHE A 343 8.62 11.43 -18.73
C PHE A 343 7.39 12.33 -18.58
N ASP A 344 7.24 12.91 -17.40
CA ASP A 344 6.27 13.97 -17.11
C ASP A 344 6.78 15.35 -17.57
N ALA A 345 5.96 16.39 -17.35
CA ALA A 345 6.31 17.76 -17.67
C ALA A 345 7.50 18.33 -16.88
N ASN A 346 7.87 17.70 -15.76
CA ASN A 346 9.00 18.09 -14.91
C ASN A 346 10.28 17.32 -15.26
N GLY A 347 10.25 16.44 -16.27
CA GLY A 347 11.36 15.57 -16.64
C GLY A 347 11.59 14.40 -15.66
N ARG A 348 10.62 14.10 -14.80
CA ARG A 348 10.60 12.91 -13.92
C ARG A 348 9.98 11.74 -14.66
N VAL A 349 10.28 10.52 -14.24
CA VAL A 349 9.64 9.32 -14.81
C VAL A 349 8.19 9.27 -14.33
N ALA A 350 7.25 9.55 -15.23
CA ALA A 350 5.81 9.41 -15.01
C ALA A 350 5.44 7.94 -14.79
N TYR A 351 5.88 7.08 -15.71
CA TYR A 351 5.77 5.64 -15.62
C TYR A 351 6.82 4.95 -16.50
N MET A 352 7.10 3.70 -16.18
CA MET A 352 7.93 2.81 -16.98
C MET A 352 7.04 2.03 -17.95
N LEU A 353 7.37 2.10 -19.23
CA LEU A 353 6.74 1.31 -20.28
C LEU A 353 7.54 0.02 -20.46
N THR A 354 6.91 -1.14 -20.28
CA THR A 354 7.57 -2.45 -20.35
C THR A 354 6.95 -3.32 -21.44
N MET A 355 7.76 -3.69 -22.44
CA MET A 355 7.44 -4.69 -23.46
C MET A 355 7.91 -6.07 -22.99
N TRP A 356 7.02 -7.05 -22.97
CA TRP A 356 7.35 -8.42 -22.60
C TRP A 356 7.85 -9.23 -23.80
N GLY A 357 8.68 -10.24 -23.54
CA GLY A 357 9.06 -11.23 -24.56
C GLY A 357 7.88 -12.13 -24.94
N ARG A 358 8.08 -12.95 -25.98
CA ARG A 358 7.09 -13.92 -26.49
C ARG A 358 7.45 -15.39 -26.24
N GLY A 359 8.54 -15.63 -25.51
CA GLY A 359 9.07 -16.96 -25.23
C GLY A 359 9.89 -17.46 -26.41
N ASP A 360 10.14 -16.56 -27.36
CA ASP A 360 11.04 -16.70 -28.46
C ASP A 360 12.47 -16.32 -28.04
N ARG A 361 13.43 -16.92 -28.73
CA ARG A 361 14.81 -16.47 -28.68
C ARG A 361 15.01 -15.42 -29.76
N VAL A 362 15.78 -14.39 -29.43
CA VAL A 362 16.02 -13.22 -30.28
C VAL A 362 17.51 -13.03 -30.51
N THR A 363 17.86 -12.61 -31.72
CA THR A 363 19.19 -12.14 -32.07
C THR A 363 19.47 -10.74 -31.50
N SER A 364 20.75 -10.34 -31.49
CA SER A 364 21.17 -8.98 -31.14
C SER A 364 20.43 -7.89 -31.93
N ASP A 365 20.22 -8.09 -33.23
CA ASP A 365 19.58 -7.11 -34.11
C ASP A 365 18.07 -7.03 -33.86
N GLU A 366 17.39 -8.15 -33.62
CA GLU A 366 15.98 -8.18 -33.26
C GLU A 366 15.74 -7.54 -31.88
N LEU A 367 16.62 -7.79 -30.91
CA LEU A 367 16.57 -7.16 -29.60
C LEU A 367 16.72 -5.64 -29.72
N ARG A 368 17.68 -5.17 -30.54
CA ARG A 368 17.86 -3.74 -30.81
C ARG A 368 16.64 -3.13 -31.48
N GLY A 369 16.07 -3.79 -32.49
CA GLY A 369 14.86 -3.31 -33.16
C GLY A 369 13.65 -3.19 -32.22
N ARG A 370 13.47 -4.16 -31.30
CA ARG A 370 12.43 -4.08 -30.25
C ARG A 370 12.68 -2.94 -29.28
N ALA A 371 13.94 -2.75 -28.86
CA ALA A 371 14.33 -1.68 -27.94
C ALA A 371 14.14 -0.29 -28.56
N ASP A 372 14.54 -0.10 -29.82
CA ASP A 372 14.35 1.16 -30.55
C ASP A 372 12.86 1.51 -30.66
N ALA A 373 12.01 0.53 -30.97
CA ALA A 373 10.56 0.72 -31.03
C ALA A 373 9.96 1.07 -29.66
N LEU A 374 10.41 0.41 -28.59
CA LEU A 374 9.99 0.72 -27.22
C LEU A 374 10.38 2.15 -26.84
N CYS A 375 11.64 2.54 -27.05
CA CYS A 375 12.13 3.89 -26.76
C CYS A 375 11.39 4.96 -27.57
N ALA A 376 11.13 4.71 -28.86
CA ALA A 376 10.34 5.62 -29.69
C ALA A 376 8.90 5.78 -29.19
N THR A 377 8.29 4.69 -28.72
CA THR A 377 6.94 4.68 -28.12
C THR A 377 6.93 5.46 -26.80
N ALA A 378 7.92 5.24 -25.94
CA ALA A 378 8.04 5.96 -24.67
C ALA A 378 8.24 7.47 -24.89
N ALA A 379 9.04 7.85 -25.89
CA ALA A 379 9.22 9.25 -26.28
C ALA A 379 7.93 9.86 -26.87
N ALA A 380 7.12 9.10 -27.61
CA ALA A 380 5.83 9.56 -28.12
C ALA A 380 4.83 9.78 -26.98
N ALA A 381 4.74 8.84 -26.03
CA ALA A 381 3.91 8.99 -24.84
C ALA A 381 4.34 10.19 -23.99
N SER A 382 5.65 10.42 -23.82
CA SER A 382 6.18 11.59 -23.10
C SER A 382 5.73 12.91 -23.77
N ARG A 383 5.75 12.98 -25.10
CA ARG A 383 5.23 14.14 -25.84
C ARG A 383 3.73 14.34 -25.64
N ALA A 384 2.95 13.26 -25.66
CA ALA A 384 1.51 13.33 -25.41
C ALA A 384 1.16 13.87 -24.02
N ILE A 385 1.99 13.59 -23.01
CA ILE A 385 1.86 14.17 -21.67
C ILE A 385 2.22 15.67 -21.65
N LEU A 386 3.27 16.06 -22.37
CA LEU A 386 3.73 17.46 -22.44
C LEU A 386 2.75 18.39 -23.18
N ASP A 387 1.98 17.86 -24.14
CA ASP A 387 1.04 18.63 -24.95
C ASP A 387 -0.33 18.86 -24.24
N ARG A 388 -0.52 18.33 -23.02
CA ARG A 388 -1.70 18.50 -22.17
C ARG A 388 -1.60 19.77 -21.31
#